data_AF-A0A3P6C1X5-F1
#
_entry.id   AF-A0A3P6C1X5-F1
#
_cell.length_a   1.000
_cell.length_b   1.000
_cell.length_c   1.000
_cell.angle_alpha   90.00
_cell.angle_beta   90.00
_cell.angle_gamma   90.00
#
_symmetry.space_group_name_H-M   'P 1'
#
loop_
_entity.id
_entity.type
_entity.pdbx_description
1 polymer ?
#
loop_
_entity_poly.entity_id
_entity_poly.type
_entity_poly.pdbx_seq_one_letter_code
_entity_poly.pdbx_strand_id
1 'polypeptide(L)'
;LSLGYIKQQHKGSVWVAWFKSEILDNDLSNFWTTKPNHRHSWFWTDNWYPGGSIMELITRGRDTRLGIRRNATIADLYRDGRWLLPAPRSEDQVNIIAFLTTI
;
A
#
# COMPACT_ATOMS: atom_id res chain seq x y z
N LEU A 1 -39.75 -13.48 -11.14
CA LEU A 1 -38.44 -14.00 -11.61
C LEU A 1 -37.54 -14.07 -10.38
N SER A 2 -37.35 -15.28 -9.86
CA SER A 2 -36.53 -15.58 -8.68
C SER A 2 -35.07 -15.69 -9.07
N LEU A 3 -34.16 -15.23 -8.20
CA LEU A 3 -32.78 -15.66 -7.94
C LEU A 3 -32.11 -14.46 -7.24
N GLY A 4 -31.59 -14.51 -6.03
CA GLY A 4 -31.09 -15.60 -5.21
C GLY A 4 -29.94 -14.99 -4.42
N TYR A 5 -30.01 -15.10 -3.09
CA TYR A 5 -28.91 -14.99 -2.13
C TYR A 5 -27.57 -14.40 -2.62
N ILE A 6 -27.17 -13.28 -2.04
CA ILE A 6 -25.81 -13.21 -1.49
C ILE A 6 -25.92 -12.76 -0.03
N LYS A 7 -25.89 -13.74 0.89
CA LYS A 7 -25.47 -13.52 2.28
C LYS A 7 -24.04 -12.96 2.21
N GLN A 8 -23.85 -11.65 2.28
CA GLN A 8 -22.52 -11.09 2.50
C GLN A 8 -22.22 -11.12 4.01
N GLN A 9 -21.72 -12.26 4.48
CA GLN A 9 -20.91 -12.33 5.69
C GLN A 9 -19.55 -11.70 5.39
N HIS A 10 -19.47 -10.37 5.35
CA HIS A 10 -18.19 -9.69 5.24
C HIS A 10 -18.11 -8.58 6.28
N LYS A 11 -17.03 -8.60 7.07
CA LYS A 11 -16.68 -7.62 8.10
C LYS A 11 -16.31 -6.25 7.50
N GLY A 12 -17.12 -5.71 6.59
CA GLY A 12 -16.82 -4.50 5.82
C GLY A 12 -18.08 -3.73 5.41
N SER A 13 -17.91 -2.45 5.09
CA SER A 13 -19.01 -1.54 4.74
C SER A 13 -19.65 -1.93 3.39
N VAL A 14 -20.98 -2.03 3.38
CA VAL A 14 -21.80 -2.26 2.17
C VAL A 14 -21.49 -1.22 1.08
N TRP A 15 -21.22 0.02 1.49
CA TRP A 15 -20.85 1.10 0.57
C TRP A 15 -19.54 0.77 -0.17
N VAL A 16 -18.55 0.20 0.53
CA VAL A 16 -17.25 -0.18 -0.07
C VAL A 16 -17.42 -1.34 -1.04
N ALA A 17 -18.24 -2.34 -0.70
CA ALA A 17 -18.50 -3.49 -1.57
C ALA A 17 -19.21 -3.07 -2.86
N TRP A 18 -20.24 -2.23 -2.74
CA TRP A 18 -20.94 -1.68 -3.90
C TRP A 18 -20.02 -0.80 -4.76
N PHE A 19 -19.29 0.14 -4.15
CA PHE A 19 -18.40 1.06 -4.89
C PHE A 19 -17.33 0.30 -5.68
N LYS A 20 -16.71 -0.71 -5.08
CA LYS A 20 -15.73 -1.57 -5.77
C LYS A 20 -16.35 -2.30 -6.97
N SER A 21 -17.55 -2.85 -6.80
CA SER A 21 -18.22 -3.60 -7.89
C SER A 21 -18.72 -2.69 -8.99
N GLU A 22 -19.40 -1.60 -8.65
CA GLU A 22 -20.18 -0.80 -9.60
C GLU A 22 -19.36 0.30 -10.26
N ILE A 23 -18.42 0.90 -9.52
CA ILE A 23 -17.64 2.04 -10.00
C ILE A 23 -16.28 1.59 -10.51
N LEU A 24 -15.67 0.60 -9.85
CA LEU A 24 -14.32 0.15 -10.18
C LEU A 24 -14.29 -1.16 -10.97
N ASP A 25 -15.42 -1.82 -11.23
CA ASP A 25 -15.48 -3.14 -11.86
C ASP A 25 -14.57 -4.18 -11.17
N ASN A 26 -14.46 -4.08 -9.84
CA ASN A 26 -13.49 -4.80 -9.01
C ASN A 26 -12.01 -4.62 -9.42
N ASP A 27 -11.70 -3.70 -10.33
CA ASP A 27 -10.36 -3.34 -10.74
C ASP A 27 -9.84 -2.14 -9.93
N LEU A 28 -9.02 -2.47 -8.93
CA LEU A 28 -8.35 -1.48 -8.08
C LEU A 28 -7.10 -0.89 -8.73
N SER A 29 -6.73 -1.31 -9.95
CA SER A 29 -5.49 -0.85 -10.62
C SER A 29 -5.44 0.65 -10.87
N ASN A 30 -6.61 1.28 -11.03
CA ASN A 30 -6.78 2.70 -11.34
C ASN A 30 -7.21 3.56 -10.13
N PHE A 31 -7.33 2.97 -8.93
CA PHE A 31 -7.81 3.70 -7.75
C PHE A 31 -6.68 4.54 -7.12
N TRP A 32 -6.49 5.79 -7.55
CA TRP A 32 -5.47 6.73 -7.03
C TRP A 32 -4.07 6.11 -6.80
N THR A 33 -3.76 5.01 -7.49
CA THR A 33 -2.52 4.26 -7.42
C THR A 33 -1.65 4.79 -8.55
N THR A 34 -0.91 5.85 -8.29
CA THR A 34 0.16 6.27 -9.19
C THR A 34 1.14 5.10 -9.28
N LYS A 35 1.43 4.62 -10.49
CA LYS A 35 2.49 3.62 -10.70
C LYS A 35 3.75 4.11 -9.95
N PRO A 36 4.34 3.30 -9.04
CA PRO A 36 5.51 3.72 -8.29
C PRO A 36 6.56 4.25 -9.25
N ASN A 37 6.98 5.49 -9.06
CA ASN A 37 8.17 6.01 -9.72
C ASN A 37 9.20 6.21 -8.63
N HIS A 38 10.27 5.40 -8.68
CA HIS A 38 11.36 5.49 -7.72
C HIS A 38 11.86 6.93 -7.49
N ARG A 39 11.85 7.81 -8.50
CA ARG A 39 12.37 9.19 -8.42
C ARG A 39 11.38 10.20 -7.84
N HIS A 40 10.08 9.92 -7.87
CA HIS A 40 9.06 10.94 -7.60
C HIS A 40 8.02 10.53 -6.55
N SER A 41 7.99 9.26 -6.14
CA SER A 41 7.04 8.78 -5.14
C SER A 41 7.54 9.04 -3.71
N TRP A 42 6.68 9.64 -2.89
CA TRP A 42 6.91 9.86 -1.46
C TRP A 42 6.71 8.54 -0.71
N PHE A 43 7.71 8.12 0.05
CA PHE A 43 7.73 6.80 0.69
C PHE A 43 6.53 6.60 1.64
N TRP A 44 6.19 7.61 2.42
CA TRP A 44 5.16 7.50 3.47
C TRP A 44 3.73 7.76 2.99
N THR A 45 3.55 8.63 2.00
CA THR A 45 2.24 9.21 1.69
C THR A 45 1.65 8.72 0.37
N ASP A 46 2.48 8.32 -0.58
CA ASP A 46 1.98 7.86 -1.88
C ASP A 46 1.55 6.40 -1.80
N ASN A 47 0.46 6.07 -2.51
CA ASN A 47 -0.09 4.71 -2.58
C ASN A 47 0.65 3.87 -3.64
N TRP A 48 1.93 3.60 -3.42
CA TRP A 48 2.75 2.79 -4.33
C TRP A 48 2.77 1.30 -3.97
N TYR A 49 2.37 0.94 -2.75
CA TYR A 49 2.35 -0.46 -2.29
C TYR A 49 0.95 -1.06 -2.40
N PRO A 50 0.76 -2.16 -3.16
CA PRO A 50 -0.56 -2.79 -3.34
C PRO A 50 -1.21 -3.28 -2.04
N GLY A 51 -0.40 -3.59 -1.01
CA GLY A 51 -0.89 -4.06 0.29
C GLY A 51 -1.46 -2.94 1.19
N GLY A 52 -1.43 -1.69 0.76
CA GLY A 52 -2.06 -0.56 1.46
C GLY A 52 -1.07 0.51 1.92
N SER A 53 -1.52 1.36 2.85
CA SER A 53 -0.76 2.51 3.34
C SER A 53 0.48 2.07 4.12
N ILE A 54 1.66 2.47 3.63
CA ILE A 54 2.94 2.22 4.30
C ILE A 54 2.98 2.85 5.69
N MET A 55 2.44 4.06 5.81
CA MET A 55 2.35 4.74 7.11
C MET A 55 1.53 3.88 8.10
N GLU A 56 0.40 3.33 7.68
CA GLU A 56 -0.42 2.48 8.55
C GLU A 56 0.28 1.15 8.89
N LEU A 57 0.82 0.46 7.89
CA LEU A 57 1.44 -0.86 8.04
C LEU A 57 2.71 -0.81 8.91
N ILE A 58 3.57 0.18 8.71
CA ILE A 58 4.84 0.29 9.45
C ILE A 58 4.63 0.92 10.82
N THR A 59 3.83 1.99 10.90
CA THR A 59 3.73 2.74 12.15
C THR A 59 2.60 2.28 13.06
N ARG A 60 1.59 1.58 12.51
CA ARG A 60 0.35 1.22 13.20
C ARG A 60 -0.29 2.45 13.88
N GLY A 61 -0.23 3.60 13.21
CA GLY A 61 -0.74 4.88 13.72
C GLY A 61 0.18 5.60 14.72
N ARG A 62 1.42 5.15 14.94
CA ARG A 62 2.40 5.80 15.83
C ARG A 62 3.36 6.70 15.05
N ASP A 63 4.05 7.61 15.74
CA ASP A 63 5.14 8.36 15.10
C ASP A 63 6.48 7.60 15.20
N THR A 64 6.55 6.42 14.60
CA THR A 64 7.76 5.58 14.58
C THR A 64 8.21 5.35 13.14
N ARG A 65 9.04 6.25 12.60
CA ARG A 65 9.44 6.25 11.18
C ARG A 65 10.73 5.51 10.86
N LEU A 66 11.16 4.56 11.69
CA LEU A 66 12.34 3.73 11.44
C LEU A 66 13.65 4.51 11.12
N GLY A 67 13.74 5.78 11.51
CA GLY A 67 14.84 6.68 11.13
C GLY A 67 14.74 7.30 9.73
N ILE A 68 13.71 6.96 8.96
CA ILE A 68 13.41 7.52 7.64
C ILE A 68 12.70 8.87 7.81
N ARG A 69 13.14 9.88 7.05
CA ARG A 69 12.53 11.21 7.09
C ARG A 69 11.09 11.18 6.59
N ARG A 70 10.24 12.07 7.13
CA ARG A 70 8.81 12.16 6.75
C ARG A 70 8.60 12.47 5.26
N ASN A 71 9.50 13.24 4.67
CA ASN A 71 9.47 13.64 3.27
C ASN A 71 10.42 12.82 2.39
N ALA A 72 10.88 11.66 2.85
CA ALA A 72 11.75 10.79 2.05
C ALA A 72 10.99 10.28 0.81
N THR A 73 11.66 10.30 -0.33
CA THR A 73 11.22 9.62 -1.55
C THR A 73 11.71 8.17 -1.58
N ILE A 74 11.16 7.35 -2.48
CA ILE A 74 11.68 6.00 -2.73
C ILE A 74 13.16 6.07 -3.18
N ALA A 75 13.54 7.05 -4.01
CA ALA A 75 14.91 7.26 -4.48
C ALA A 75 15.87 7.64 -3.35
N ASP A 76 15.44 8.41 -2.35
CA ASP A 76 16.27 8.70 -1.18
C ASP A 76 16.66 7.44 -0.42
N LEU A 77 15.83 6.40 -0.51
CA LEU A 77 16.02 5.10 0.12
C LEU A 77 16.75 4.08 -0.77
N TYR A 78 17.04 4.40 -2.03
CA TYR A 78 17.79 3.53 -2.94
C TYR A 78 19.05 4.24 -3.46
N ARG A 79 20.21 3.88 -2.92
CA ARG A 79 21.50 4.50 -3.24
C ARG A 79 22.53 3.45 -3.62
N ASP A 80 23.26 3.67 -4.72
CA ASP A 80 24.35 2.82 -5.19
C ASP A 80 23.98 1.33 -5.29
N GLY A 81 22.78 1.04 -5.80
CA GLY A 81 22.29 -0.33 -5.95
C GLY A 81 21.80 -0.98 -4.65
N ARG A 82 21.65 -0.23 -3.56
CA ARG A 82 21.30 -0.75 -2.23
C ARG A 82 20.13 0.02 -1.61
N TRP A 83 19.25 -0.72 -0.96
CA TRP A 83 18.18 -0.16 -0.14
C TRP A 83 18.72 0.28 1.23
N LEU A 84 18.49 1.53 1.60
CA LEU A 84 18.80 2.13 2.90
C LEU A 84 17.63 1.95 3.88
N LEU A 85 17.14 0.72 3.98
CA LEU A 85 16.06 0.33 4.87
C LEU A 85 16.62 -0.49 6.04
N PRO A 86 16.08 -0.35 7.26
CA PRO A 86 16.46 -1.23 8.36
C PRO A 86 16.01 -2.66 8.08
N ALA A 87 16.69 -3.61 8.71
CA ALA A 87 16.29 -5.02 8.65
C ALA A 87 14.81 -5.16 9.08
N PRO A 88 13.99 -5.90 8.32
CA PRO A 88 12.57 -6.06 8.61
C PRO A 88 12.39 -6.77 9.96
N ARG A 89 11.45 -6.28 10.75
CA ARG A 89 11.06 -6.82 12.07
C ARG A 89 9.60 -7.25 12.13
N SER A 90 8.88 -7.17 11.01
CA SER A 90 7.51 -7.65 10.85
C SER A 90 7.28 -8.19 9.44
N GLU A 91 6.26 -9.02 9.27
CA GLU A 91 5.86 -9.58 7.97
C GLU A 91 5.46 -8.48 6.98
N ASP A 92 4.77 -7.44 7.45
CA ASP A 92 4.45 -6.23 6.65
C ASP A 92 5.74 -5.61 6.07
N GLN A 93 6.79 -5.47 6.89
CA GLN A 93 8.06 -4.90 6.45
C GLN A 93 8.77 -5.81 5.43
N VAL A 94 8.69 -7.13 5.60
CA VAL A 94 9.24 -8.10 4.63
C VAL A 94 8.54 -7.94 3.28
N ASN A 95 7.21 -7.89 3.28
CA ASN A 95 6.42 -7.79 2.05
C ASN A 95 6.65 -6.46 1.31
N ILE A 96 6.81 -5.36 2.05
CA ILE A 96 7.14 -4.05 1.49
C ILE A 96 8.54 -4.07 0.85
N ILE A 97 9.55 -4.59 1.55
CA ILE A 97 10.93 -4.67 1.03
C ILE A 97 10.97 -5.58 -0.21
N ALA A 98 10.32 -6.74 -0.17
CA ALA A 98 10.24 -7.65 -1.30
C ALA A 98 9.62 -6.95 -2.53
N PHE A 99 8.51 -6.23 -2.36
CA PHE A 99 7.91 -5.45 -3.44
C PHE A 99 8.86 -4.38 -3.98
N LEU A 100 9.52 -3.60 -3.12
CA LEU A 100 10.50 -2.60 -3.53
C LEU A 100 11.66 -3.20 -4.34
N THR A 101 12.06 -4.45 -4.10
CA THR A 101 13.09 -5.11 -4.91
C THR A 101 12.63 -5.54 -6.31
N THR A 102 11.34 -5.42 -6.62
CA THR A 102 10.77 -5.78 -7.93
C THR A 102 10.60 -4.59 -8.88
N ILE A 103 10.78 -3.36 -8.39
CA ILE A 103 10.56 -2.11 -9.15
C ILE A 103 11.86 -1.40 -9.52
#